data_AF-A0A7V2F0J7-F1
#
_entry.id   AF-A0A7V2F0J7-F1
#
_cell.length_a   1.000
_cell.length_b   1.000
_cell.length_c   1.000
_cell.angle_alpha   90.00
_cell.angle_beta   90.00
_cell.angle_gamma   90.00
#
_symmetry.space_group_name_H-M   'P 1'
#
loop_
_entity.id
_entity.type
_entity.pdbx_description
1 polymer ?
#
loop_
_entity_poly.entity_id
_entity_poly.type
_entity_poly.pdbx_seq_one_letter_code
_entity_poly.pdbx_strand_id
1 'polypeptide(L)'
;MNDNFYTDITAGIEISHHGKPDVYWELEEFHLDSSYKIFLIISGNAECHVEENIYSLKSGDLLILANYEKHKFIFDYGKIPEAVEISFDPRHFLINCSDHLQSMLACFTNRQKGCRNKISLKKHQFKKIRDLVLKMEYASGNSFYGDSILIICAFFEALVYINSMYINYSFNSDKTEDKNNKLAGIIKYIDENIGNELSLQLLEKRFYISKHHLCRSFKKATGTTPHSYIIEKRIMLAKKLLCNGYEVNEVCVRSGFNDYSHFQKVFKKYTKTTPYKYSRSTHKGNVIDGISENQNLSISVADDLPDLIVTGLSWFPENPEAGERVMFSATVENIGSAPTPAGTIIGMGFMIDGLCLVWSDSHSTSLLPGKSVVLTANEGFYGEKQWIATPGIHTITAFVNDVCRIKESRRDNNKLNREMQVCGSSDSP
;
A
#
# COMPACT_ATOMS: atom_id res chain seq x y z
N MET A 1 8.35 -35.58 3.71
CA MET A 1 7.08 -35.21 4.38
C MET A 1 7.43 -34.39 5.60
N ASN A 2 7.33 -33.07 5.46
CA ASN A 2 6.87 -32.11 6.48
C ASN A 2 7.07 -30.71 5.88
N ASP A 3 6.26 -30.44 4.85
CA ASP A 3 6.04 -29.11 4.33
C ASP A 3 5.11 -28.38 5.29
N ASN A 4 5.66 -27.57 6.20
CA ASN A 4 4.87 -26.61 6.97
C ASN A 4 4.71 -25.31 6.16
N PHE A 5 3.96 -25.38 5.05
CA PHE A 5 3.32 -24.19 4.46
C PHE A 5 2.13 -23.78 5.35
N TYR A 6 2.40 -23.21 6.52
CA TYR A 6 1.43 -22.33 7.17
C TYR A 6 1.84 -20.91 6.85
N THR A 7 1.49 -20.46 5.65
CA THR A 7 1.30 -19.03 5.40
C THR A 7 0.36 -18.51 6.47
N ASP A 8 0.78 -17.49 7.23
CA ASP A 8 -0.04 -16.87 8.27
C ASP A 8 -1.43 -16.53 7.73
N ILE A 9 -2.42 -17.34 8.12
CA ILE A 9 -3.79 -17.29 7.59
C ILE A 9 -4.44 -15.97 8.00
N THR A 10 -3.97 -15.32 9.07
CA THR A 10 -4.52 -14.07 9.58
C THR A 10 -4.30 -12.88 8.65
N ALA A 11 -3.57 -13.05 7.54
CA ALA A 11 -3.29 -11.98 6.57
C ALA A 11 -2.57 -10.78 7.19
N GLY A 12 -1.69 -11.02 8.18
CA GLY A 12 -0.92 -10.00 8.87
C GLY A 12 -1.77 -9.12 9.79
N ILE A 13 -2.89 -9.64 10.32
CA ILE A 13 -3.67 -8.97 11.37
C ILE A 13 -3.03 -9.31 12.72
N GLU A 14 -2.46 -8.32 13.38
CA GLU A 14 -1.87 -8.46 14.71
C GLU A 14 -2.65 -7.66 15.73
N ILE A 15 -2.68 -8.16 16.97
CA ILE A 15 -3.41 -7.54 18.07
C ILE A 15 -2.52 -7.51 19.29
N SER A 16 -2.30 -6.31 19.80
CA SER A 16 -1.42 -6.05 20.94
C SER A 16 -2.21 -5.35 22.04
N HIS A 17 -2.24 -5.94 23.22
CA HIS A 17 -2.88 -5.36 24.41
C HIS A 17 -1.81 -4.68 25.27
N HIS A 18 -1.85 -3.36 25.26
CA HIS A 18 -0.89 -2.53 25.96
C HIS A 18 -1.42 -2.04 27.32
N GLY A 19 -0.51 -1.75 28.26
CA GLY A 19 -0.86 -1.26 29.60
C GLY A 19 -1.17 -2.34 30.64
N LYS A 20 -0.82 -3.61 30.36
CA LYS A 20 -0.67 -4.66 31.40
C LYS A 20 0.65 -4.45 32.16
N PRO A 21 0.78 -4.93 33.41
CA PRO A 21 1.98 -4.75 34.25
C PRO A 21 3.31 -5.16 33.59
N ASP A 22 3.26 -6.00 32.54
CA ASP A 22 4.42 -6.61 31.90
C ASP A 22 4.63 -6.16 30.43
N VAL A 23 3.86 -5.17 29.93
CA VAL A 23 3.96 -4.68 28.54
C VAL A 23 4.31 -3.19 28.56
N TYR A 24 5.56 -2.88 28.26
CA TYR A 24 6.07 -1.51 28.16
C TYR A 24 5.64 -0.88 26.84
N TRP A 25 5.01 0.29 26.90
CA TRP A 25 4.98 1.18 25.75
C TRP A 25 6.35 1.81 25.64
N GLU A 26 7.11 1.50 24.59
CA GLU A 26 8.28 2.29 24.27
C GLU A 26 7.82 3.73 23.98
N LEU A 27 8.48 4.70 24.60
CA LEU A 27 8.24 6.11 24.34
C LEU A 27 8.80 6.44 22.96
N GLU A 28 8.06 6.07 21.93
CA GLU A 28 8.53 6.24 20.57
C GLU A 28 8.65 7.74 20.22
N GLU A 29 9.72 8.07 19.51
CA GLU A 29 9.80 9.33 18.81
C GLU A 29 8.77 9.38 17.67
N PHE A 30 8.67 10.54 17.02
CA PHE A 30 7.78 10.71 15.88
C PHE A 30 8.17 9.72 14.76
N HIS A 31 7.34 8.72 14.50
CA HIS A 31 7.66 7.63 13.58
C HIS A 31 6.52 7.37 12.59
N LEU A 32 6.81 6.53 11.60
CA LEU A 32 5.89 6.10 10.54
C LEU A 32 5.80 4.59 10.60
N ASP A 33 4.58 4.07 10.60
CA ASP A 33 4.36 2.63 10.55
C ASP A 33 4.27 2.10 9.13
N SER A 34 4.65 0.84 8.95
CA SER A 34 4.42 0.10 7.72
C SER A 34 2.97 -0.40 7.59
N SER A 35 2.24 -0.50 8.71
CA SER A 35 0.88 -1.03 8.82
C SER A 35 -0.18 0.05 9.09
N TYR A 36 -1.44 -0.28 8.82
CA TYR A 36 -2.59 0.46 9.33
C TYR A 36 -2.84 0.06 10.77
N LYS A 37 -3.14 1.02 11.65
CA LYS A 37 -3.40 0.77 13.07
C LYS A 37 -4.73 1.34 13.53
N ILE A 38 -5.40 0.59 14.40
CA ILE A 38 -6.58 1.00 15.15
C ILE A 38 -6.28 0.84 16.63
N PHE A 39 -6.19 1.95 17.35
CA PHE A 39 -6.07 1.93 18.81
C PHE A 39 -7.43 2.13 19.45
N LEU A 40 -7.82 1.23 20.34
CA LEU A 40 -8.97 1.35 21.22
C LEU A 40 -8.50 1.67 22.64
N ILE A 41 -8.80 2.88 23.13
CA ILE A 41 -8.48 3.24 24.51
C ILE A 41 -9.48 2.60 25.45
N ILE A 42 -9.00 1.69 26.30
CA ILE A 42 -9.80 0.97 27.27
C ILE A 42 -9.96 1.78 28.55
N SER A 43 -8.85 2.27 29.11
CA SER A 43 -8.83 3.07 30.34
C SER A 43 -7.65 4.03 30.34
N GLY A 44 -7.73 5.08 31.16
CA GLY A 44 -6.75 6.16 31.18
C GLY A 44 -6.96 7.21 30.07
N ASN A 45 -6.00 8.12 29.99
CA ASN A 45 -5.94 9.19 29.00
C ASN A 45 -4.60 9.10 28.25
N ALA A 46 -4.60 9.49 26.99
CA ALA A 46 -3.40 9.58 26.18
C ALA A 46 -3.47 10.85 25.32
N GLU A 47 -2.32 11.38 24.90
CA GLU A 47 -2.27 12.28 23.77
C GLU A 47 -1.52 11.62 22.63
N CYS A 48 -2.04 11.76 21.42
CA CYS A 48 -1.34 11.31 20.23
C CYS A 48 -1.17 12.48 19.29
N HIS A 49 0.06 12.78 18.94
CA HIS A 49 0.39 13.72 17.88
C HIS A 49 0.36 12.95 16.58
N VAL A 50 -0.43 13.40 15.60
CA VAL A 50 -0.47 12.83 14.26
C VAL A 50 -0.26 13.96 13.28
N GLU A 51 0.89 13.94 12.60
CA GLU A 51 1.38 15.06 11.79
C GLU A 51 1.41 16.37 12.61
N GLU A 52 0.66 17.39 12.17
CA GLU A 52 0.57 18.69 12.87
C GLU A 52 -0.58 18.75 13.90
N ASN A 53 -1.38 17.68 14.02
CA ASN A 53 -2.57 17.66 14.87
C ASN A 53 -2.32 16.89 16.18
N ILE A 54 -2.93 17.37 17.25
CA ILE A 54 -2.87 16.73 18.58
C ILE A 54 -4.25 16.17 18.91
N TYR A 55 -4.29 14.90 19.25
CA TYR A 55 -5.49 14.19 19.64
C TYR A 55 -5.41 13.80 21.11
N SER A 56 -6.18 14.48 21.96
CA SER A 56 -6.40 14.00 23.33
C SER A 56 -7.44 12.87 23.30
N LEU A 57 -7.05 11.73 23.87
CA LEU A 57 -7.76 10.46 23.86
C LEU A 57 -8.13 10.04 25.28
N LYS A 58 -9.31 9.43 25.43
CA LYS A 58 -9.80 8.87 26.68
C LYS A 58 -10.48 7.53 26.45
N SER A 59 -10.78 6.81 27.52
CA SER A 59 -11.59 5.59 27.48
C SER A 59 -12.81 5.74 26.57
N GLY A 60 -12.95 4.82 25.62
CA GLY A 60 -14.01 4.86 24.61
C GLY A 60 -13.65 5.54 23.29
N ASP A 61 -12.48 6.13 23.16
CA ASP A 61 -12.00 6.66 21.88
C ASP A 61 -11.28 5.59 21.05
N LEU A 62 -11.49 5.65 19.73
CA LEU A 62 -10.63 5.03 18.74
C LEU A 62 -9.67 6.07 18.15
N LEU A 63 -8.43 5.67 17.92
CA LEU A 63 -7.49 6.39 17.06
C LEU A 63 -7.18 5.52 15.82
N ILE A 64 -7.38 6.09 14.65
CA ILE A 64 -7.17 5.45 13.34
C ILE A 64 -5.91 6.04 12.72
N LEU A 65 -4.93 5.22 12.39
CA LEU A 65 -3.64 5.64 11.84
C LEU A 65 -3.36 4.89 10.54
N ALA A 66 -3.15 5.64 9.46
CA ALA A 66 -2.71 5.08 8.20
C ALA A 66 -1.17 4.98 8.17
N ASN A 67 -0.64 4.04 7.39
CA ASN A 67 0.80 3.80 7.24
C ASN A 67 1.59 4.94 6.56
N TYR A 68 0.93 6.03 6.20
CA TYR A 68 1.55 7.25 5.68
C TYR A 68 1.44 8.43 6.65
N GLU A 69 0.97 8.19 7.89
CA GLU A 69 0.80 9.19 8.94
C GLU A 69 1.84 9.03 10.03
N LYS A 70 2.72 10.02 10.12
CA LYS A 70 3.67 10.14 11.21
C LYS A 70 2.92 10.44 12.49
N HIS A 71 3.26 9.75 13.55
CA HIS A 71 2.65 9.98 14.83
C HIS A 71 3.59 9.68 16.00
N LYS A 72 3.16 10.12 17.18
CA LYS A 72 3.82 9.88 18.46
C LYS A 72 2.79 9.89 19.56
N PHE A 73 2.84 8.89 20.44
CA PHE A 73 2.09 8.94 21.68
C PHE A 73 2.86 9.69 22.77
N ILE A 74 2.11 10.44 23.57
CA ILE A 74 2.59 11.16 24.74
C ILE A 74 1.73 10.73 25.92
N PHE A 75 2.40 10.29 26.97
CA PHE A 75 1.77 9.81 28.19
C PHE A 75 2.28 10.62 29.38
N ASP A 76 1.38 10.86 30.34
CA ASP A 76 1.77 11.35 31.65
C ASP A 76 2.65 10.29 32.34
N TYR A 77 3.75 10.71 32.95
CA TYR A 77 4.66 9.82 33.68
C TYR A 77 3.89 9.01 34.74
N GLY A 78 3.97 7.68 34.66
CA GLY A 78 3.28 6.75 35.56
C GLY A 78 1.76 6.58 35.32
N LYS A 79 1.20 7.16 34.26
CA LYS A 79 -0.22 7.01 33.88
C LYS A 79 -0.38 6.50 32.46
N ILE A 80 0.23 5.35 32.19
CA ILE A 80 0.10 4.67 30.91
C ILE A 80 -1.36 4.21 30.74
N PRO A 81 -2.03 4.54 29.63
CA PRO A 81 -3.37 4.07 29.36
C PRO A 81 -3.36 2.57 29.04
N GLU A 82 -4.47 1.91 29.37
CA GLU A 82 -4.77 0.60 28.83
C GLU A 82 -5.37 0.79 27.45
N ALA A 83 -4.78 0.19 26.42
CA ALA A 83 -5.29 0.25 25.07
C ALA A 83 -5.05 -1.07 24.33
N VAL A 84 -5.91 -1.35 23.35
CA VAL A 84 -5.67 -2.43 22.40
C VAL A 84 -5.37 -1.85 21.04
N GLU A 85 -4.29 -2.30 20.44
CA GLU A 85 -3.89 -2.00 19.09
C GLU A 85 -4.27 -3.17 18.18
N ILE A 86 -4.92 -2.87 17.07
CA ILE A 86 -5.07 -3.78 15.95
C ILE A 86 -4.22 -3.21 14.81
N SER A 87 -3.21 -3.95 14.36
CA SER A 87 -2.37 -3.56 13.22
C SER A 87 -2.60 -4.53 12.07
N PHE A 88 -2.55 -4.03 10.83
CA PHE A 88 -2.65 -4.85 9.63
C PHE A 88 -2.01 -4.21 8.41
N ASP A 89 -1.48 -5.01 7.50
CA ASP A 89 -0.93 -4.52 6.24
C ASP A 89 -2.08 -4.30 5.22
N PRO A 90 -2.31 -3.06 4.75
CA PRO A 90 -3.38 -2.77 3.80
C PRO A 90 -3.24 -3.54 2.47
N ARG A 91 -2.04 -3.99 2.09
CA ARG A 91 -1.79 -4.70 0.82
C ARG A 91 -2.50 -6.05 0.73
N HIS A 92 -2.71 -6.74 1.85
CA HIS A 92 -3.51 -7.98 1.88
C HIS A 92 -4.98 -7.76 1.53
N PHE A 93 -5.44 -6.50 1.56
CA PHE A 93 -6.84 -6.11 1.33
C PHE A 93 -7.03 -5.33 0.02
N LEU A 94 -5.95 -5.08 -0.73
CA LEU A 94 -5.95 -4.29 -1.98
C LEU A 94 -6.03 -5.14 -3.26
N ILE A 95 -5.85 -6.46 -3.17
CA ILE A 95 -5.86 -7.36 -4.32
C ILE A 95 -7.29 -7.90 -4.53
N ASN A 96 -7.92 -7.57 -5.66
CA ASN A 96 -9.23 -8.04 -6.15
C ASN A 96 -10.54 -7.50 -5.54
N CYS A 97 -10.49 -6.41 -4.80
CA CYS A 97 -11.67 -6.00 -4.08
C CYS A 97 -12.49 -4.93 -4.83
N SER A 98 -13.79 -5.20 -5.02
CA SER A 98 -14.77 -4.33 -5.70
C SER A 98 -14.86 -2.94 -5.07
N ASP A 99 -15.52 -1.99 -5.74
CA ASP A 99 -15.69 -0.59 -5.25
C ASP A 99 -16.21 -0.51 -3.79
N HIS A 100 -16.90 -1.56 -3.31
CA HIS A 100 -17.37 -1.67 -1.93
C HIS A 100 -16.26 -1.82 -0.88
N LEU A 101 -15.08 -2.34 -1.22
CA LEU A 101 -14.00 -2.58 -0.25
C LEU A 101 -13.14 -1.33 -0.01
N GLN A 102 -13.06 -0.42 -0.99
CA GLN A 102 -12.56 0.94 -0.74
C GLN A 102 -13.39 1.62 0.36
N SER A 103 -14.69 1.32 0.46
CA SER A 103 -15.53 1.80 1.57
C SER A 103 -15.15 1.19 2.92
N MET A 104 -14.52 0.01 2.98
CA MET A 104 -14.08 -0.63 4.23
C MET A 104 -12.73 -0.09 4.75
N LEU A 105 -12.02 0.71 3.95
CA LEU A 105 -10.83 1.44 4.38
C LEU A 105 -11.07 2.94 4.39
N ALA A 106 -12.33 3.40 4.34
CA ALA A 106 -12.69 4.81 4.26
C ALA A 106 -12.22 5.59 5.50
N CYS A 107 -12.25 4.98 6.69
CA CYS A 107 -11.73 5.62 7.90
C CYS A 107 -10.22 5.87 7.86
N PHE A 108 -9.47 5.22 6.96
CA PHE A 108 -8.04 5.48 6.73
C PHE A 108 -7.82 6.39 5.53
N THR A 109 -8.50 6.12 4.42
CA THR A 109 -8.20 6.67 3.09
C THR A 109 -9.06 7.85 2.68
N ASN A 110 -10.28 7.97 3.23
CA ASN A 110 -11.23 9.02 2.87
C ASN A 110 -11.17 10.22 3.82
N ARG A 111 -9.94 10.64 4.13
CA ARG A 111 -9.65 11.81 4.96
C ARG A 111 -8.28 12.38 4.63
N GLN A 112 -8.11 13.66 4.94
CA GLN A 112 -6.80 14.29 4.82
C GLN A 112 -5.84 13.66 5.84
N LYS A 113 -4.58 13.50 5.43
CA LYS A 113 -3.48 13.08 6.29
C LYS A 113 -3.43 13.90 7.59
N GLY A 114 -3.40 13.20 8.72
CA GLY A 114 -3.41 13.76 10.08
C GLY A 114 -4.75 14.31 10.55
N CYS A 115 -5.81 14.29 9.73
CA CYS A 115 -7.13 14.82 10.06
C CYS A 115 -8.14 13.69 10.30
N ARG A 116 -9.07 13.92 11.24
CA ARG A 116 -10.20 13.01 11.56
C ARG A 116 -9.74 11.60 11.96
N ASN A 117 -8.59 11.49 12.65
CA ASN A 117 -8.06 10.22 13.14
C ASN A 117 -8.83 9.67 14.35
N LYS A 118 -9.55 10.52 15.09
CA LYS A 118 -10.26 10.12 16.31
C LYS A 118 -11.75 9.85 16.07
N ILE A 119 -12.25 8.74 16.62
CA ILE A 119 -13.70 8.43 16.71
C ILE A 119 -14.05 8.21 18.19
N SER A 120 -14.91 9.08 18.74
CA SER A 120 -15.40 8.91 20.11
C SER A 120 -16.64 8.02 20.14
N LEU A 121 -16.54 6.84 20.77
CA LEU A 121 -17.60 5.84 20.78
C LEU A 121 -18.63 6.10 21.89
N LYS A 122 -19.90 5.84 21.56
CA LYS A 122 -20.97 5.71 22.57
C LYS A 122 -20.79 4.39 23.34
N LYS A 123 -21.33 4.30 24.56
CA LYS A 123 -21.21 3.11 25.43
C LYS A 123 -21.51 1.78 24.72
N HIS A 124 -22.58 1.73 23.93
CA HIS A 124 -22.95 0.50 23.20
C HIS A 124 -21.98 0.16 22.05
N GLN A 125 -21.43 1.18 21.37
CA GLN A 125 -20.44 1.02 20.30
C GLN A 125 -19.11 0.53 20.89
N PHE A 126 -18.68 1.14 21.99
CA PHE A 126 -17.50 0.72 22.74
C PHE A 126 -17.61 -0.73 23.19
N LYS A 127 -18.74 -1.11 23.82
CA LYS A 127 -18.99 -2.50 24.21
C LYS A 127 -18.88 -3.46 23.02
N LYS A 128 -19.54 -3.14 21.90
CA LYS A 128 -19.53 -3.98 20.70
C LYS A 128 -18.12 -4.18 20.14
N ILE A 129 -17.33 -3.11 20.02
CA ILE A 129 -15.94 -3.22 19.53
C ILE A 129 -15.07 -3.97 20.53
N ARG A 130 -15.21 -3.69 21.83
CA ARG A 130 -14.47 -4.42 22.88
C ARG A 130 -14.77 -5.92 22.83
N ASP A 131 -16.04 -6.32 22.65
CA ASP A 131 -16.42 -7.73 22.54
C ASP A 131 -15.76 -8.40 21.30
N LEU A 132 -15.58 -7.67 20.19
CA LEU A 132 -14.87 -8.17 19.01
C LEU A 132 -13.37 -8.28 19.25
N VAL A 133 -12.77 -7.28 19.89
CA VAL A 133 -11.36 -7.29 20.30
C VAL A 133 -11.05 -8.48 21.20
N LEU A 134 -11.87 -8.70 22.24
CA LEU A 134 -11.72 -9.83 23.16
C LEU A 134 -11.82 -11.18 22.45
N LYS A 135 -12.69 -11.31 21.44
CA LYS A 135 -12.78 -12.54 20.63
C LYS A 135 -11.48 -12.78 19.86
N MET A 136 -10.90 -11.73 19.29
CA MET A 136 -9.65 -11.87 18.56
C MET A 136 -8.48 -12.17 19.51
N GLU A 137 -8.37 -11.48 20.66
CA GLU A 137 -7.35 -11.77 21.68
C GLU A 137 -7.44 -13.20 22.20
N TYR A 138 -8.66 -13.69 22.47
CA TYR A 138 -8.87 -15.07 22.92
C TYR A 138 -8.45 -16.09 21.85
N ALA A 139 -8.75 -15.83 20.58
CA ALA A 139 -8.34 -16.68 19.48
C ALA A 139 -6.82 -16.60 19.22
N SER A 140 -6.17 -15.44 19.42
CA SER A 140 -4.71 -15.30 19.29
C SER A 140 -3.94 -15.97 20.43
N GLY A 141 -4.52 -16.05 21.64
CA GLY A 141 -3.90 -16.68 22.81
C GLY A 141 -4.04 -18.20 22.86
N ASN A 142 -4.84 -18.80 21.97
CA ASN A 142 -5.03 -20.24 21.86
C ASN A 142 -4.58 -20.71 20.47
N SER A 143 -4.15 -21.96 20.36
CA SER A 143 -3.78 -22.56 19.06
C SER A 143 -4.71 -23.73 18.77
N PHE A 144 -6.00 -23.44 18.68
CA PHE A 144 -7.07 -24.39 18.41
C PHE A 144 -7.54 -24.31 16.96
N TYR A 145 -8.25 -25.35 16.50
CA TYR A 145 -8.78 -25.39 15.15
C TYR A 145 -9.73 -24.21 14.88
N GLY A 146 -9.43 -23.43 13.85
CA GLY A 146 -10.28 -22.33 13.38
C GLY A 146 -10.00 -20.96 13.99
N ASP A 147 -9.05 -20.83 14.92
CA ASP A 147 -8.76 -19.55 15.58
C ASP A 147 -8.37 -18.43 14.59
N SER A 148 -7.53 -18.73 13.58
CA SER A 148 -7.20 -17.76 12.54
C SER A 148 -8.44 -17.25 11.76
N ILE A 149 -9.43 -18.13 11.54
CA ILE A 149 -10.69 -17.75 10.87
C ILE A 149 -11.52 -16.86 11.81
N LEU A 150 -11.58 -17.19 13.11
CA LEU A 150 -12.28 -16.38 14.10
C LEU A 150 -11.68 -14.97 14.20
N ILE A 151 -10.35 -14.84 14.17
CA ILE A 151 -9.64 -13.55 14.14
C ILE A 151 -10.07 -12.76 12.92
N ILE A 152 -9.98 -13.35 11.72
CA ILE A 152 -10.34 -12.70 10.46
C ILE A 152 -11.82 -12.25 10.47
N CYS A 153 -12.74 -13.11 10.89
CA CYS A 153 -14.16 -12.78 10.96
C CYS A 153 -14.44 -11.62 11.93
N ALA A 154 -13.88 -11.68 13.14
CA ALA A 154 -14.07 -10.63 14.14
C ALA A 154 -13.41 -9.31 13.71
N PHE A 155 -12.25 -9.37 13.05
CA PHE A 155 -11.57 -8.21 12.48
C PHE A 155 -12.43 -7.53 11.41
N PHE A 156 -12.92 -8.28 10.42
CA PHE A 156 -13.76 -7.71 9.37
C PHE A 156 -15.08 -7.15 9.92
N GLU A 157 -15.69 -7.82 10.90
CA GLU A 157 -16.88 -7.29 11.58
C GLU A 157 -16.57 -5.95 12.27
N ALA A 158 -15.43 -5.85 12.96
CA ALA A 158 -14.98 -4.61 13.60
C ALA A 158 -14.72 -3.51 12.56
N LEU A 159 -14.01 -3.84 11.48
CA LEU A 159 -13.65 -2.88 10.44
C LEU A 159 -14.89 -2.33 9.72
N VAL A 160 -15.86 -3.18 9.37
CA VAL A 160 -17.15 -2.77 8.80
C VAL A 160 -17.91 -1.87 9.77
N TYR A 161 -17.98 -2.26 11.04
CA TYR A 161 -18.68 -1.48 12.05
C TYR A 161 -18.05 -0.09 12.23
N ILE A 162 -16.72 -0.01 12.34
CA ILE A 162 -15.96 1.24 12.45
C ILE A 162 -16.20 2.13 11.22
N ASN A 163 -16.08 1.58 10.02
CA ASN A 163 -16.27 2.36 8.78
C ASN A 163 -17.71 2.83 8.62
N SER A 164 -18.70 2.03 9.01
CA SER A 164 -20.11 2.46 9.01
C SER A 164 -20.32 3.67 9.91
N MET A 165 -19.69 3.70 11.09
CA MET A 165 -19.74 4.85 11.99
C MET A 165 -18.98 6.04 11.42
N TYR A 166 -17.80 5.82 10.86
CA TYR A 166 -16.97 6.86 10.26
C TYR A 166 -17.70 7.59 9.14
N ILE A 167 -18.29 6.84 8.21
CA ILE A 167 -19.06 7.37 7.08
C ILE A 167 -20.26 8.17 7.60
N ASN A 168 -21.04 7.60 8.53
CA ASN A 168 -22.20 8.28 9.11
C ASN A 168 -21.82 9.55 9.91
N TYR A 169 -20.65 9.57 10.56
CA TYR A 169 -20.15 10.74 11.27
C TYR A 169 -19.68 11.83 10.29
N SER A 170 -19.00 11.43 9.21
CA SER A 170 -18.65 12.35 8.11
C SER A 170 -19.90 13.05 7.56
N PHE A 171 -20.97 12.31 7.28
CA PHE A 171 -22.22 12.88 6.77
C PHE A 171 -22.96 13.80 7.77
N ASN A 172 -22.83 13.58 9.08
CA ASN A 172 -23.53 14.37 10.09
C ASN A 172 -22.73 15.59 10.58
N SER A 173 -21.40 15.52 10.57
CA SER A 173 -20.50 16.64 10.92
C SER A 173 -20.45 17.74 9.87
N ASP A 174 -21.00 17.49 8.68
CA ASP A 174 -21.12 18.43 7.56
C ASP A 174 -22.01 19.65 7.84
N LYS A 175 -22.65 19.75 9.01
CA LYS A 175 -23.46 20.92 9.41
C LYS A 175 -22.71 22.03 10.16
N THR A 176 -21.46 21.85 10.60
CA THR A 176 -20.79 22.84 11.49
C THR A 176 -19.34 23.25 11.18
N GLU A 177 -18.68 22.77 10.13
CA GLU A 177 -17.32 23.26 9.74
C GLU A 177 -17.19 23.63 8.25
N ASP A 178 -17.69 24.83 7.91
CA ASP A 178 -17.90 25.34 6.55
C ASP A 178 -16.64 25.83 5.78
N LYS A 179 -15.44 25.35 6.15
CA LYS A 179 -14.20 25.66 5.40
C LYS A 179 -13.38 24.43 4.96
N ASN A 180 -13.30 23.38 5.78
CA ASN A 180 -12.64 22.12 5.40
C ASN A 180 -13.58 21.18 4.63
N ASN A 181 -14.90 21.30 4.82
CA ASN A 181 -15.91 20.53 4.07
C ASN A 181 -15.95 20.93 2.58
N LYS A 182 -15.78 22.21 2.26
CA LYS A 182 -15.73 22.68 0.85
C LYS A 182 -14.60 22.02 0.07
N LEU A 183 -13.40 21.88 0.67
CA LEU A 183 -12.27 21.27 -0.01
C LEU A 183 -12.44 19.75 -0.18
N ALA A 184 -12.95 19.06 0.83
CA ALA A 184 -13.30 17.64 0.73
C ALA A 184 -14.37 17.40 -0.34
N GLY A 185 -15.41 18.24 -0.39
CA GLY A 185 -16.44 18.22 -1.44
C GLY A 185 -15.88 18.50 -2.83
N ILE A 186 -14.88 19.38 -2.95
CA ILE A 186 -14.18 19.64 -4.21
C ILE A 186 -13.36 18.43 -4.65
N ILE A 187 -12.62 17.79 -3.76
CA ILE A 187 -11.82 16.57 -4.06
C ILE A 187 -12.75 15.43 -4.49
N LYS A 188 -13.80 15.16 -3.71
CA LYS A 188 -14.82 14.15 -4.03
C LYS A 188 -15.45 14.40 -5.40
N TYR A 189 -15.84 15.65 -5.68
CA TYR A 189 -16.41 15.99 -6.98
C TYR A 189 -15.43 15.80 -8.13
N ILE A 190 -14.14 16.12 -7.93
CA ILE A 190 -13.10 15.86 -8.94
C ILE A 190 -12.98 14.36 -9.21
N ASP A 191 -12.92 13.53 -8.16
CA ASP A 191 -12.80 12.07 -8.29
C ASP A 191 -14.01 11.46 -9.02
N GLU A 192 -15.22 11.87 -8.66
CA GLU A 192 -16.47 11.40 -9.29
C GLU A 192 -16.65 11.88 -10.74
N ASN A 193 -15.94 12.94 -11.16
CA ASN A 193 -16.11 13.58 -12.46
C ASN A 193 -14.81 13.57 -13.30
N ILE A 194 -13.89 12.65 -13.03
CA ILE A 194 -12.55 12.69 -13.61
C ILE A 194 -12.54 12.53 -15.15
N GLY A 195 -13.49 11.77 -15.69
CA GLY A 195 -13.71 11.58 -17.12
C GLY A 195 -14.50 12.71 -17.80
N ASN A 196 -15.06 13.65 -17.03
CA ASN A 196 -15.82 14.78 -17.53
C ASN A 196 -14.94 16.03 -17.65
N GLU A 197 -15.49 17.10 -18.25
CA GLU A 197 -14.82 18.39 -18.29
C GLU A 197 -14.64 18.96 -16.87
N LEU A 198 -13.39 19.16 -16.47
CA LEU A 198 -13.01 19.76 -15.21
C LEU A 198 -12.11 20.97 -15.48
N SER A 199 -12.52 22.13 -14.98
CA SER A 199 -11.73 23.36 -15.03
C SER A 199 -11.75 24.07 -13.67
N LEU A 200 -10.71 24.85 -13.39
CA LEU A 200 -10.67 25.65 -12.16
C LEU A 200 -11.83 26.66 -12.10
N GLN A 201 -12.29 27.16 -13.25
CA GLN A 201 -13.46 28.04 -13.34
C GLN A 201 -14.76 27.31 -13.01
N LEU A 202 -14.89 26.04 -13.43
CA LEU A 202 -16.04 25.21 -13.06
C LEU A 202 -16.08 24.98 -11.55
N LEU A 203 -14.93 24.63 -10.96
CA LEU A 203 -14.82 24.42 -9.50
C LEU A 203 -15.08 25.71 -8.72
N GLU A 204 -14.60 26.85 -9.22
CA GLU A 204 -14.84 28.17 -8.63
C GLU A 204 -16.33 28.53 -8.60
N LYS A 205 -17.03 28.36 -9.73
CA LYS A 205 -18.48 28.62 -9.82
C LYS A 205 -19.29 27.64 -8.99
N ARG A 206 -18.92 26.35 -8.98
CA ARG A 206 -19.69 25.30 -8.32
C ARG A 206 -19.57 25.35 -6.80
N PHE A 207 -18.38 25.65 -6.28
CA PHE A 207 -18.09 25.62 -4.85
C PHE A 207 -17.95 27.02 -4.24
N TYR A 208 -18.25 28.07 -5.01
CA TYR A 208 -18.19 29.46 -4.57
C TYR A 208 -16.84 29.81 -3.92
N ILE A 209 -15.74 29.39 -4.55
CA ILE A 209 -14.37 29.53 -4.04
C ILE A 209 -13.48 30.17 -5.11
N SER A 210 -12.75 31.23 -4.77
CA SER A 210 -11.85 31.85 -5.76
C SER A 210 -10.75 30.87 -6.19
N LYS A 211 -10.37 30.91 -7.47
CA LYS A 211 -9.29 30.06 -8.01
C LYS A 211 -7.99 30.14 -7.19
N HIS A 212 -7.63 31.33 -6.71
CA HIS A 212 -6.43 31.54 -5.89
C HIS A 212 -6.55 30.91 -4.50
N HIS A 213 -7.72 31.01 -3.88
CA HIS A 213 -7.98 30.35 -2.60
C HIS A 213 -8.00 28.83 -2.77
N LEU A 214 -8.68 28.31 -3.80
CA LEU A 214 -8.71 26.90 -4.16
C LEU A 214 -7.30 26.33 -4.35
N CYS A 215 -6.46 26.93 -5.19
CA CYS A 215 -5.11 26.40 -5.42
C CYS A 215 -4.28 26.36 -4.13
N ARG A 216 -4.37 27.39 -3.28
CA ARG A 216 -3.64 27.44 -2.01
C ARG A 216 -4.15 26.40 -1.02
N SER A 217 -5.46 26.33 -0.79
CA SER A 217 -6.05 25.39 0.16
C SER A 217 -5.87 23.94 -0.31
N PHE A 218 -6.03 23.69 -1.62
CA PHE A 218 -5.86 22.35 -2.21
C PHE A 218 -4.41 21.87 -2.14
N LYS A 219 -3.43 22.74 -2.41
CA LYS A 219 -2.00 22.40 -2.25
C LYS A 219 -1.62 22.19 -0.80
N LYS A 220 -2.14 22.99 0.13
CA LYS A 220 -1.95 22.79 1.56
C LYS A 220 -2.50 21.44 2.03
N ALA A 221 -3.65 21.01 1.49
CA ALA A 221 -4.31 19.79 1.94
C ALA A 221 -3.82 18.51 1.26
N THR A 222 -3.47 18.57 -0.03
CA THR A 222 -3.15 17.38 -0.85
C THR A 222 -1.67 17.29 -1.24
N GLY A 223 -0.85 18.30 -0.88
CA GLY A 223 0.55 18.41 -1.31
C GLY A 223 0.73 18.79 -2.79
N THR A 224 -0.34 18.87 -3.57
CA THR A 224 -0.29 19.12 -5.02
C THR A 224 -1.34 20.14 -5.48
N THR A 225 -1.22 20.63 -6.71
CA THR A 225 -2.22 21.58 -7.26
C THR A 225 -3.45 20.82 -7.77
N PRO A 226 -4.65 21.44 -7.82
CA PRO A 226 -5.84 20.78 -8.36
C PRO A 226 -5.63 20.27 -9.80
N HIS A 227 -4.90 21.04 -10.62
CA HIS A 227 -4.59 20.66 -11.99
C HIS A 227 -3.70 19.41 -12.06
N SER A 228 -2.63 19.37 -11.26
CA SER A 228 -1.74 18.20 -11.18
C SER A 228 -2.48 16.96 -10.66
N TYR A 229 -3.34 17.13 -9.66
CA TYR A 229 -4.17 16.07 -9.09
C TYR A 229 -5.12 15.46 -10.13
N ILE A 230 -5.84 16.32 -10.88
CA ILE A 230 -6.74 15.89 -11.96
C ILE A 230 -5.94 15.13 -13.02
N ILE A 231 -4.79 15.64 -13.45
CA ILE A 231 -3.96 14.97 -14.45
C ILE A 231 -3.54 13.57 -13.99
N GLU A 232 -3.07 13.44 -12.76
CA GLU A 232 -2.60 12.16 -12.22
C GLU A 232 -3.73 11.13 -12.18
N LYS A 233 -4.91 11.51 -11.65
CA LYS A 233 -6.10 10.66 -11.60
C LYS A 233 -6.59 10.26 -13.00
N ARG A 234 -6.54 11.19 -13.97
CA ARG A 234 -6.87 10.89 -15.38
C ARG A 234 -5.89 9.90 -16.00
N ILE A 235 -4.59 10.00 -15.70
CA ILE A 235 -3.60 9.01 -16.14
C ILE A 235 -3.85 7.64 -15.51
N MET A 236 -4.21 7.57 -14.22
CA MET A 236 -4.57 6.31 -13.57
C MET A 236 -5.79 5.65 -14.24
N LEU A 237 -6.84 6.42 -14.52
CA LEU A 237 -8.01 5.93 -15.26
C LEU A 237 -7.62 5.49 -16.68
N ALA A 238 -6.79 6.26 -17.37
CA ALA A 238 -6.31 5.91 -18.71
C ALA A 238 -5.54 4.59 -18.71
N LYS A 239 -4.66 4.35 -17.74
CA LYS A 239 -3.96 3.07 -17.57
C LYS A 239 -4.96 1.92 -17.38
N LYS A 240 -5.97 2.08 -16.52
CA LYS A 240 -7.01 1.07 -16.28
C LYS A 240 -7.80 0.74 -17.56
N LEU A 241 -8.21 1.76 -18.30
CA LEU A 241 -8.93 1.57 -19.56
C LEU A 241 -8.06 0.89 -20.63
N LEU A 242 -6.79 1.29 -20.75
CA LEU A 242 -5.85 0.65 -21.67
C LEU A 242 -5.52 -0.79 -21.29
N CYS A 243 -5.67 -1.21 -20.03
CA CYS A 243 -5.56 -2.62 -19.64
C CYS A 243 -6.83 -3.42 -19.98
N ASN A 244 -7.97 -2.74 -20.12
CA ASN A 244 -9.29 -3.34 -20.26
C ASN A 244 -9.77 -3.48 -21.72
N GLY A 245 -8.95 -3.14 -22.72
CA GLY A 245 -9.30 -3.35 -24.14
C GLY A 245 -9.56 -2.07 -24.91
N TYR A 246 -9.68 -0.94 -24.22
CA TYR A 246 -10.14 0.27 -24.87
C TYR A 246 -9.10 0.84 -25.83
N GLU A 247 -9.55 1.28 -27.00
CA GLU A 247 -8.69 1.91 -27.99
C GLU A 247 -8.11 3.23 -27.45
N VAL A 248 -6.86 3.53 -27.83
CA VAL A 248 -6.11 4.69 -27.30
C VAL A 248 -6.85 6.02 -27.49
N ASN A 249 -7.53 6.19 -28.61
CA ASN A 249 -8.33 7.39 -28.89
C ASN A 249 -9.54 7.49 -27.96
N GLU A 250 -10.22 6.37 -27.73
CA GLU A 250 -11.36 6.30 -26.81
C GLU A 250 -10.93 6.51 -25.36
N VAL A 251 -9.77 5.95 -24.97
CA VAL A 251 -9.17 6.18 -23.65
C VAL A 251 -8.89 7.65 -23.42
N CYS A 252 -8.33 8.36 -24.40
CA CYS A 252 -8.07 9.79 -24.29
C CYS A 252 -9.34 10.55 -23.85
N VAL A 253 -10.46 10.30 -24.54
CA VAL A 253 -11.75 10.94 -24.26
C VAL A 253 -12.34 10.48 -22.93
N ARG A 254 -12.42 9.16 -22.70
CA ARG A 254 -13.02 8.57 -21.47
C ARG A 254 -12.25 8.93 -20.20
N SER A 255 -10.95 9.18 -20.31
CA SER A 255 -10.13 9.67 -19.20
C SER A 255 -10.15 11.20 -19.07
N GLY A 256 -11.01 11.91 -19.82
CA GLY A 256 -11.25 13.34 -19.67
C GLY A 256 -10.20 14.24 -20.34
N PHE A 257 -9.36 13.72 -21.24
CA PHE A 257 -8.46 14.55 -22.05
C PHE A 257 -9.16 15.00 -23.34
N ASN A 258 -9.19 16.31 -23.56
CA ASN A 258 -9.78 16.91 -24.77
C ASN A 258 -8.77 17.08 -25.92
N ASP A 259 -7.48 16.84 -25.66
CA ASP A 259 -6.41 16.97 -26.65
C ASP A 259 -5.52 15.74 -26.62
N TYR A 260 -5.48 15.01 -27.74
CA TYR A 260 -4.75 13.76 -27.87
C TYR A 260 -3.24 13.95 -27.77
N SER A 261 -2.70 15.03 -28.32
CA SER A 261 -1.27 15.33 -28.28
C SER A 261 -0.78 15.60 -26.84
N HIS A 262 -1.58 16.32 -26.07
CA HIS A 262 -1.36 16.59 -24.65
C HIS A 262 -1.51 15.31 -23.83
N PHE A 263 -2.56 14.51 -24.07
CA PHE A 263 -2.73 13.20 -23.45
C PHE A 263 -1.50 12.32 -23.65
N GLN A 264 -1.01 12.16 -24.88
CA GLN A 264 0.17 11.34 -25.16
C GLN A 264 1.43 11.84 -24.45
N LYS A 265 1.68 13.16 -24.47
CA LYS A 265 2.84 13.77 -23.80
C LYS A 265 2.78 13.55 -22.29
N VAL A 266 1.64 13.79 -21.67
CA VAL A 266 1.43 13.63 -20.23
C VAL A 266 1.50 12.16 -19.85
N PHE A 267 0.81 11.28 -20.58
CA PHE A 267 0.84 9.84 -20.32
C PHE A 267 2.28 9.31 -20.40
N LYS A 268 3.05 9.70 -21.43
CA LYS A 268 4.46 9.33 -21.55
C LYS A 268 5.33 9.88 -20.42
N LYS A 269 5.07 11.11 -19.96
CA LYS A 269 5.78 11.68 -18.82
C LYS A 269 5.59 10.85 -17.55
N TYR A 270 4.35 10.44 -17.27
CA TYR A 270 3.97 9.71 -16.07
C TYR A 270 4.29 8.21 -16.13
N THR A 271 4.17 7.57 -17.29
CA THR A 271 4.33 6.11 -17.45
C THR A 271 5.65 5.71 -18.10
N LYS A 272 6.45 6.68 -18.54
CA LYS A 272 7.68 6.52 -19.34
C LYS A 272 7.47 5.85 -20.72
N THR A 273 6.25 5.46 -21.07
CA THR A 273 5.90 4.82 -22.36
C THR A 273 4.69 5.50 -23.01
N THR A 274 4.48 5.29 -24.31
CA THR A 274 3.32 5.89 -24.99
C THR A 274 2.04 5.10 -24.71
N PRO A 275 0.84 5.73 -24.74
CA PRO A 275 -0.43 5.02 -24.58
C PRO A 275 -0.59 3.80 -25.51
N TYR A 276 -0.14 3.93 -26.77
CA TYR A 276 -0.18 2.84 -27.74
C TYR A 276 0.73 1.67 -27.35
N LYS A 277 1.96 1.96 -26.92
CA LYS A 277 2.88 0.92 -26.43
C LYS A 277 2.35 0.28 -25.14
N TYR A 278 1.75 1.07 -24.27
CA TYR A 278 1.12 0.63 -23.02
C TYR A 278 -0.09 -0.30 -23.26
N SER A 279 -0.96 0.04 -24.21
CA SER A 279 -2.07 -0.81 -24.66
C SER A 279 -1.55 -2.11 -25.28
N ARG A 280 -0.50 -2.07 -26.09
CA ARG A 280 0.04 -3.27 -26.74
C ARG A 280 0.77 -4.21 -25.78
N SER A 281 1.39 -3.68 -24.72
CA SER A 281 1.94 -4.50 -23.62
C SER A 281 0.87 -5.17 -22.77
N THR A 282 -0.36 -4.66 -22.77
CA THR A 282 -1.49 -5.18 -21.98
C THR A 282 -2.46 -6.02 -22.83
N HIS A 283 -2.54 -5.78 -24.15
CA HIS A 283 -3.43 -6.46 -25.12
C HIS A 283 -2.80 -7.49 -26.03
N LYS A 284 -1.49 -7.76 -25.97
CA LYS A 284 -0.90 -8.92 -26.67
C LYS A 284 -1.32 -10.30 -26.11
N GLY A 285 -2.38 -10.35 -25.30
CA GLY A 285 -3.12 -11.56 -24.95
C GLY A 285 -4.52 -11.67 -25.59
N ASN A 286 -5.02 -10.67 -26.34
CA ASN A 286 -6.35 -10.73 -26.96
C ASN A 286 -6.39 -9.91 -28.26
N VAL A 287 -6.42 -10.62 -29.40
CA VAL A 287 -7.17 -10.38 -30.66
C VAL A 287 -6.38 -10.97 -31.84
N ILE A 288 -6.92 -12.06 -32.36
CA ILE A 288 -6.68 -12.65 -33.69
C ILE A 288 -7.69 -11.99 -34.64
N ASP A 289 -7.20 -11.26 -35.65
CA ASP A 289 -8.05 -10.79 -36.74
C ASP A 289 -8.10 -11.84 -37.86
N GLY A 290 -9.33 -12.27 -38.16
CA GLY A 290 -9.72 -12.90 -39.42
C GLY A 290 -9.45 -14.41 -39.54
N ILE A 291 -10.53 -15.20 -39.49
CA ILE A 291 -10.99 -16.06 -40.59
C ILE A 291 -12.33 -16.72 -40.20
N SER A 292 -13.23 -16.72 -41.18
CA SER A 292 -14.51 -17.41 -41.25
C SER A 292 -14.44 -18.91 -40.91
N GLU A 293 -15.51 -19.37 -40.25
CA GLU A 293 -16.09 -20.72 -40.25
C GLU A 293 -15.20 -21.98 -40.14
N ASN A 294 -15.62 -22.79 -39.16
CA ASN A 294 -15.59 -24.26 -39.07
C ASN A 294 -14.49 -24.99 -38.29
N GLN A 295 -15.02 -25.70 -37.28
CA GLN A 295 -14.65 -27.01 -36.74
C GLN A 295 -13.53 -27.12 -35.69
N ASN A 296 -13.99 -27.56 -34.50
CA ASN A 296 -13.28 -28.19 -33.40
C ASN A 296 -11.90 -28.78 -33.74
N LEU A 297 -10.86 -28.33 -33.03
CA LEU A 297 -9.81 -29.22 -32.52
C LEU A 297 -9.10 -28.53 -31.34
N SER A 298 -9.14 -29.18 -30.17
CA SER A 298 -8.39 -28.79 -28.98
C SER A 298 -6.90 -29.06 -29.17
N ILE A 299 -6.06 -28.02 -29.10
CA ILE A 299 -4.61 -28.15 -28.97
C ILE A 299 -4.13 -27.18 -27.88
N SER A 300 -3.61 -27.73 -26.79
CA SER A 300 -2.85 -26.99 -25.78
C SER A 300 -1.49 -26.58 -26.36
N VAL A 301 -1.31 -25.29 -26.65
CA VAL A 301 0.01 -24.73 -26.94
C VAL A 301 0.60 -24.28 -25.61
N ALA A 302 1.71 -24.88 -25.19
CA ALA A 302 2.50 -24.37 -24.07
C ALA A 302 3.04 -22.99 -24.47
N ASP A 303 2.60 -21.93 -23.77
CA ASP A 303 3.13 -20.58 -23.97
C ASP A 303 4.64 -20.59 -23.60
N ASP A 304 5.53 -20.38 -24.57
CA ASP A 304 6.96 -20.14 -24.34
C ASP A 304 7.13 -18.80 -23.58
N LEU A 305 7.40 -18.87 -22.27
CA LEU A 305 7.53 -17.71 -21.38
C LEU A 305 8.87 -17.74 -20.63
N PRO A 306 9.42 -16.56 -20.25
CA PRO A 306 10.52 -16.50 -19.31
C PRO A 306 10.09 -17.02 -17.92
N ASP A 307 11.05 -17.40 -17.10
CA ASP A 307 10.86 -17.83 -15.71
C ASP A 307 12.05 -17.33 -14.91
N LEU A 308 11.87 -16.23 -14.16
CA LEU A 308 12.95 -15.60 -13.42
C LEU A 308 13.00 -16.14 -12.00
N ILE A 309 14.15 -16.70 -11.65
CA ILE A 309 14.43 -17.15 -10.29
C ILE A 309 15.58 -16.36 -9.69
N VAL A 310 15.60 -16.26 -8.37
CA VAL A 310 16.75 -15.73 -7.64
C VAL A 310 17.63 -16.90 -7.22
N THR A 311 18.86 -16.96 -7.75
CA THR A 311 19.82 -18.05 -7.48
C THR A 311 20.91 -17.67 -6.49
N GLY A 312 21.07 -16.37 -6.22
CA GLY A 312 22.05 -15.87 -5.25
C GLY A 312 21.57 -14.61 -4.57
N LEU A 313 21.92 -14.47 -3.29
CA LEU A 313 21.64 -13.29 -2.47
C LEU A 313 22.88 -12.98 -1.61
N SER A 314 23.36 -11.74 -1.74
CA SER A 314 24.52 -11.21 -1.02
C SER A 314 24.28 -9.78 -0.56
N TRP A 315 25.11 -9.34 0.38
CA TRP A 315 25.07 -8.00 0.93
C TRP A 315 26.49 -7.52 1.26
N PHE A 316 26.65 -6.20 1.38
CA PHE A 316 27.89 -5.57 1.80
C PHE A 316 27.59 -4.47 2.83
N PRO A 317 28.32 -4.39 3.96
CA PRO A 317 29.39 -5.30 4.39
C PRO A 317 28.87 -6.70 4.72
N GLU A 318 29.71 -7.74 4.59
CA GLU A 318 29.30 -9.16 4.76
C GLU A 318 28.86 -9.47 6.20
N ASN A 319 29.51 -8.83 7.17
CA ASN A 319 29.22 -8.92 8.61
C ASN A 319 28.90 -7.51 9.14
N PRO A 320 27.69 -6.98 8.89
CA PRO A 320 27.34 -5.62 9.28
C PRO A 320 27.20 -5.47 10.79
N GLU A 321 27.65 -4.33 11.31
CA GLU A 321 27.38 -3.89 12.68
C GLU A 321 26.13 -3.02 12.74
N ALA A 322 25.49 -2.97 13.91
CA ALA A 322 24.33 -2.10 14.12
C ALA A 322 24.65 -0.63 13.80
N GLY A 323 23.80 0.01 13.00
CA GLY A 323 23.97 1.37 12.49
C GLY A 323 24.68 1.46 11.14
N GLU A 324 25.27 0.38 10.63
CA GLU A 324 25.94 0.40 9.32
C GLU A 324 24.96 0.38 8.14
N ARG A 325 25.39 0.96 7.02
CA ARG A 325 24.61 0.97 5.78
C ARG A 325 24.91 -0.27 4.93
N VAL A 326 23.93 -1.15 4.82
CA VAL A 326 23.99 -2.41 4.08
C VAL A 326 23.42 -2.23 2.67
N MET A 327 24.18 -2.68 1.67
CA MET A 327 23.76 -2.73 0.27
C MET A 327 23.49 -4.17 -0.15
N PHE A 328 22.30 -4.44 -0.68
CA PHE A 328 21.91 -5.78 -1.13
C PHE A 328 22.11 -5.98 -2.64
N SER A 329 22.48 -7.20 -3.01
CA SER A 329 22.57 -7.66 -4.40
C SER A 329 22.01 -9.07 -4.53
N ALA A 330 21.40 -9.36 -5.67
CA ALA A 330 20.87 -10.69 -5.98
C ALA A 330 21.17 -11.11 -7.41
N THR A 331 21.47 -12.39 -7.60
CA THR A 331 21.64 -13.01 -8.91
C THR A 331 20.30 -13.54 -9.39
N VAL A 332 19.85 -13.04 -10.54
CA VAL A 332 18.64 -13.48 -11.24
C VAL A 332 19.04 -14.36 -12.40
N GLU A 333 18.36 -15.48 -12.59
CA GLU A 333 18.50 -16.34 -13.76
C GLU A 333 17.15 -16.53 -14.46
N ASN A 334 17.14 -16.53 -15.80
CA ASN A 334 15.97 -16.92 -16.57
C ASN A 334 16.03 -18.42 -16.91
N ILE A 335 15.27 -19.25 -16.20
CA ILE A 335 15.17 -20.71 -16.44
C ILE A 335 14.03 -21.09 -17.39
N GLY A 336 13.30 -20.10 -17.91
CA GLY A 336 12.18 -20.30 -18.82
C GLY A 336 12.63 -20.59 -20.25
N SER A 337 11.67 -20.90 -21.13
CA SER A 337 11.97 -21.22 -22.54
C SER A 337 12.07 -19.97 -23.43
N ALA A 338 11.63 -18.80 -22.96
CA ALA A 338 11.67 -17.55 -23.71
C ALA A 338 12.51 -16.45 -23.02
N PRO A 339 13.09 -15.51 -23.79
CA PRO A 339 13.81 -14.38 -23.22
C PRO A 339 12.88 -13.37 -22.54
N THR A 340 13.39 -12.61 -21.55
CA THR A 340 12.60 -11.50 -21.01
C THR A 340 12.35 -10.42 -22.06
N PRO A 341 11.21 -9.72 -22.05
CA PRO A 341 10.91 -8.70 -23.07
C PRO A 341 11.93 -7.56 -23.07
N ALA A 342 12.58 -7.33 -24.21
CA ALA A 342 13.59 -6.26 -24.35
C ALA A 342 13.02 -4.89 -23.96
N GLY A 343 13.77 -4.14 -23.15
CA GLY A 343 13.38 -2.81 -22.67
C GLY A 343 12.37 -2.84 -21.51
N THR A 344 11.95 -4.02 -21.05
CA THR A 344 11.16 -4.17 -19.81
C THR A 344 12.11 -4.33 -18.64
N ILE A 345 11.90 -3.55 -17.59
CA ILE A 345 12.72 -3.61 -16.39
C ILE A 345 12.54 -4.96 -15.69
N ILE A 346 13.65 -5.65 -15.46
CA ILE A 346 13.70 -6.78 -14.52
C ILE A 346 13.81 -6.18 -13.12
N GLY A 347 12.66 -6.01 -12.47
CA GLY A 347 12.60 -5.45 -11.12
C GLY A 347 13.06 -6.45 -10.06
N MET A 348 13.75 -5.97 -9.04
CA MET A 348 14.16 -6.75 -7.89
C MET A 348 13.79 -6.00 -6.61
N GLY A 349 12.97 -6.58 -5.75
CA GLY A 349 12.74 -6.07 -4.40
C GLY A 349 13.62 -6.79 -3.38
N PHE A 350 14.22 -6.05 -2.45
CA PHE A 350 14.90 -6.59 -1.28
C PHE A 350 14.07 -6.27 -0.04
N MET A 351 13.64 -7.32 0.65
CA MET A 351 12.89 -7.22 1.89
C MET A 351 13.74 -7.65 3.08
N ILE A 352 13.61 -6.93 4.18
CA ILE A 352 14.21 -7.25 5.48
C ILE A 352 13.04 -7.49 6.41
N ASP A 353 12.94 -8.71 6.96
CA ASP A 353 11.84 -9.17 7.82
C ASP A 353 10.45 -8.95 7.19
N GLY A 354 10.34 -9.21 5.89
CA GLY A 354 9.10 -9.04 5.13
C GLY A 354 8.79 -7.60 4.68
N LEU A 355 9.57 -6.61 5.09
CA LEU A 355 9.44 -5.21 4.66
C LEU A 355 10.33 -4.93 3.46
N CYS A 356 9.75 -4.57 2.31
CA CYS A 356 10.53 -4.14 1.15
C CYS A 356 11.10 -2.74 1.43
N LEU A 357 12.42 -2.60 1.47
CA LEU A 357 13.05 -1.33 1.83
C LEU A 357 13.78 -0.69 0.64
N VAL A 358 14.43 -1.53 -0.16
CA VAL A 358 15.22 -1.09 -1.31
C VAL A 358 14.97 -2.01 -2.51
N TRP A 359 15.15 -1.50 -3.71
CA TRP A 359 14.90 -2.24 -4.94
C TRP A 359 15.94 -1.94 -6.03
N SER A 360 15.96 -2.78 -7.06
CA SER A 360 16.67 -2.56 -8.32
C SER A 360 15.69 -2.39 -9.47
N ASP A 361 15.80 -1.28 -10.21
CA ASP A 361 15.09 -1.05 -11.47
C ASP A 361 16.01 -0.69 -12.64
N SER A 362 17.32 -0.90 -12.45
CA SER A 362 18.38 -0.46 -13.36
C SER A 362 18.57 -1.34 -14.59
N HIS A 363 18.04 -2.58 -14.59
CA HIS A 363 18.25 -3.53 -15.67
C HIS A 363 17.02 -3.69 -16.56
N SER A 364 17.16 -3.37 -17.84
CA SER A 364 16.09 -3.50 -18.85
C SER A 364 16.53 -4.24 -20.12
N THR A 365 17.76 -4.75 -20.13
CA THR A 365 18.26 -5.60 -21.21
C THR A 365 17.55 -6.95 -21.13
N SER A 366 17.20 -7.51 -22.30
CA SER A 366 16.58 -8.83 -22.37
C SER A 366 17.53 -9.90 -21.84
N LEU A 367 17.04 -10.72 -20.91
CA LEU A 367 17.75 -11.85 -20.31
C LEU A 367 17.31 -13.13 -21.02
N LEU A 368 18.21 -13.72 -21.79
CA LEU A 368 17.96 -14.96 -22.55
C LEU A 368 17.81 -16.17 -21.60
N PRO A 369 17.14 -17.25 -22.03
CA PRO A 369 17.11 -18.52 -21.31
C PRO A 369 18.53 -19.00 -20.92
N GLY A 370 18.68 -19.47 -19.69
CA GLY A 370 19.94 -19.93 -19.10
C GLY A 370 20.98 -18.83 -18.87
N LYS A 371 20.59 -17.55 -18.93
CA LYS A 371 21.47 -16.42 -18.60
C LYS A 371 21.08 -15.82 -17.25
N SER A 372 22.10 -15.27 -16.60
CA SER A 372 21.97 -14.64 -15.29
C SER A 372 22.47 -13.20 -15.29
N VAL A 373 21.95 -12.39 -14.38
CA VAL A 373 22.37 -11.01 -14.12
C VAL A 373 22.38 -10.74 -12.62
N VAL A 374 23.34 -9.97 -12.15
CA VAL A 374 23.36 -9.47 -10.78
C VAL A 374 22.66 -8.11 -10.73
N LEU A 375 21.65 -7.99 -9.89
CA LEU A 375 20.91 -6.76 -9.64
C LEU A 375 21.25 -6.25 -8.24
N THR A 376 21.81 -5.04 -8.17
CA THR A 376 22.12 -4.35 -6.92
C THR A 376 21.07 -3.30 -6.65
N ALA A 377 20.69 -3.13 -5.37
CA ALA A 377 19.77 -2.08 -4.95
C ALA A 377 20.28 -0.70 -5.41
N ASN A 378 19.46 0.03 -6.15
CA ASN A 378 19.80 1.36 -6.68
C ASN A 378 18.88 2.47 -6.16
N GLU A 379 17.73 2.12 -5.60
CA GLU A 379 16.70 3.03 -5.13
C GLU A 379 15.94 2.38 -3.95
N GLY A 380 15.15 3.16 -3.24
CA GLY A 380 14.32 2.71 -2.13
C GLY A 380 13.43 3.83 -1.63
N PHE A 381 12.72 3.59 -0.53
CA PHE A 381 11.89 4.63 0.05
C PHE A 381 12.74 5.85 0.42
N TYR A 382 12.23 7.06 0.13
CA TYR A 382 12.94 8.33 0.33
C TYR A 382 14.24 8.50 -0.48
N GLY A 383 14.46 7.67 -1.51
CA GLY A 383 15.70 7.70 -2.31
C GLY A 383 16.88 7.01 -1.63
N GLU A 384 16.64 6.31 -0.51
CA GLU A 384 17.66 5.51 0.17
C GLU A 384 17.85 4.18 -0.57
N LYS A 385 19.08 3.85 -0.96
CA LYS A 385 19.42 2.61 -1.67
C LYS A 385 20.12 1.57 -0.77
N GLN A 386 20.27 1.90 0.51
CA GLN A 386 20.93 1.07 1.52
C GLN A 386 20.02 0.98 2.76
N TRP A 387 20.06 -0.15 3.44
CA TRP A 387 19.37 -0.35 4.71
C TRP A 387 20.31 -0.02 5.87
N ILE A 388 19.82 0.58 6.94
CA ILE A 388 20.59 0.80 8.17
C ILE A 388 20.40 -0.42 9.06
N ALA A 389 21.49 -1.12 9.37
CA ALA A 389 21.42 -2.38 10.10
C ALA A 389 20.96 -2.18 11.55
N THR A 390 20.01 -3.00 11.98
CA THR A 390 19.58 -3.09 13.38
C THR A 390 20.16 -4.34 14.02
N PRO A 391 20.44 -4.37 15.33
CA PRO A 391 20.92 -5.58 16.00
C PRO A 391 19.90 -6.71 15.90
N GLY A 392 20.35 -7.93 15.59
CA GLY A 392 19.48 -9.11 15.57
C GLY A 392 19.73 -10.07 14.41
N ILE A 393 18.87 -11.08 14.34
CA ILE A 393 18.78 -11.99 13.18
C ILE A 393 17.68 -11.44 12.29
N HIS A 394 18.02 -11.19 11.03
CA HIS A 394 17.10 -10.65 10.02
C HIS A 394 16.91 -11.64 8.88
N THR A 395 15.68 -11.80 8.42
CA THR A 395 15.36 -12.58 7.21
C THR A 395 15.38 -11.65 6.00
N ILE A 396 16.33 -11.88 5.10
CA ILE A 396 16.47 -11.13 3.85
C ILE A 396 15.81 -11.90 2.72
N THR A 397 14.77 -11.33 2.12
CA THR A 397 14.10 -11.89 0.94
C THR A 397 14.44 -11.07 -0.30
N ALA A 398 15.05 -11.70 -1.29
CA ALA A 398 15.14 -11.15 -2.64
C ALA A 398 13.96 -11.65 -3.47
N PHE A 399 13.29 -10.74 -4.19
CA PHE A 399 12.11 -11.05 -5.00
C PHE A 399 12.23 -10.44 -6.39
N VAL A 400 12.45 -11.28 -7.39
CA VAL A 400 12.51 -10.85 -8.80
C VAL A 400 11.11 -10.71 -9.40
N ASN A 401 10.95 -9.75 -10.30
CA ASN A 401 9.66 -9.38 -10.90
C ASN A 401 8.61 -8.99 -9.84
N ASP A 402 9.09 -8.31 -8.80
CA ASP A 402 8.36 -7.88 -7.59
C ASP A 402 6.98 -7.26 -7.81
N VAL A 403 6.79 -6.46 -8.88
CA VAL A 403 5.50 -5.84 -9.24
C VAL A 403 4.85 -6.44 -10.48
N CYS A 404 5.27 -7.64 -10.89
CA CYS A 404 4.72 -8.38 -12.04
C CYS A 404 4.81 -7.63 -13.38
N ARG A 405 5.98 -7.04 -13.68
CA ARG A 405 6.25 -6.33 -14.96
C ARG A 405 6.38 -7.30 -16.15
N ILE A 406 6.87 -8.52 -15.89
CA ILE A 406 7.12 -9.56 -16.89
C ILE A 406 6.11 -10.70 -16.67
N LYS A 407 5.50 -11.21 -17.74
CA LYS A 407 4.68 -12.44 -17.68
C LYS A 407 5.62 -13.63 -17.71
N GLU A 408 5.49 -14.52 -16.73
CA GLU A 408 6.36 -15.68 -16.55
C GLU A 408 5.57 -16.99 -16.62
N SER A 409 6.24 -18.11 -16.94
CA SER A 409 5.63 -19.44 -16.90
C SER A 409 5.34 -19.90 -15.47
N ARG A 410 6.19 -19.47 -14.52
CA ARG A 410 6.08 -19.75 -13.09
C ARG A 410 6.41 -18.49 -12.29
N ARG A 411 5.74 -18.31 -11.15
CA ARG A 411 5.92 -17.10 -10.29
C ARG A 411 6.11 -17.39 -8.82
N ASP A 412 5.77 -18.59 -8.36
CA ASP A 412 5.91 -19.04 -6.97
C ASP A 412 7.38 -19.33 -6.60
N ASN A 413 8.30 -19.30 -7.57
CA ASN A 413 9.74 -19.54 -7.45
C ASN A 413 10.60 -18.26 -7.54
N ASN A 414 9.99 -17.08 -7.58
CA ASN A 414 10.71 -15.81 -7.77
C ASN A 414 11.39 -15.26 -6.51
N LYS A 415 11.30 -15.96 -5.38
CA LYS A 415 11.79 -15.48 -4.08
C LYS A 415 12.90 -16.37 -3.53
N LEU A 416 13.92 -15.74 -2.94
CA LEU A 416 14.97 -16.42 -2.18
C LEU A 416 15.15 -15.73 -0.83
N ASN A 417 15.17 -16.52 0.25
CA ASN A 417 15.37 -16.04 1.61
C ASN A 417 16.76 -16.44 2.13
N ARG A 418 17.42 -15.56 2.89
CA ARG A 418 18.60 -15.87 3.70
C ARG A 418 18.56 -15.14 5.04
N GLU A 419 19.06 -15.78 6.08
CA GLU A 419 19.28 -15.13 7.38
C GLU A 419 20.58 -14.32 7.37
N MET A 420 20.55 -13.16 8.01
CA MET A 420 21.68 -12.28 8.24
C MET A 420 21.75 -11.95 9.73
N GLN A 421 22.91 -12.15 10.34
CA GLN A 421 23.19 -11.76 11.71
C GLN A 421 23.84 -10.38 11.71
N VAL A 422 23.28 -9.46 12.51
CA VAL A 422 23.88 -8.15 12.80
C VAL A 422 24.35 -8.15 14.25
N CYS A 423 25.63 -7.85 14.46
CA CYS A 423 26.19 -7.72 15.81
C CYS A 423 25.74 -6.41 16.45
N GLY A 424 25.40 -6.44 17.75
CA GLY A 424 25.19 -5.22 18.53
C GLY A 424 26.50 -4.43 18.64
N SER A 425 26.42 -3.10 18.68
CA SER A 425 27.58 -2.24 18.90
C SER A 425 28.29 -2.68 20.18
N SER A 426 29.54 -3.11 20.07
CA SER A 426 30.39 -3.34 21.23
C SER A 426 30.61 -1.98 21.90
N ASP A 427 29.97 -1.77 23.04
CA ASP A 427 30.38 -0.72 23.97
C ASP A 427 31.86 -0.93 24.26
N SER A 428 32.69 -0.07 23.68
CA SER A 428 34.10 0.03 24.05
C SER A 428 34.17 0.70 25.42
N PRO A 429 34.95 0.16 26.37
CA PRO A 429 34.92 0.56 27.79
C PRO A 429 35.37 2.00 28.06
#